data_AF-A0AAV4SHH4-F1
#
_entry.id   AF-A0AAV4SHH4-F1
#
_cell.length_a   1.000
_cell.length_b   1.000
_cell.length_c   1.000
_cell.angle_alpha   90.00
_cell.angle_beta   90.00
_cell.angle_gamma   90.00
#
_symmetry.space_group_name_H-M   'P 1'
#
loop_
_entity.id
_entity.type
_entity.pdbx_description
1 polymer ?
#
loop_
_entity_poly.entity_id
_entity_poly.type
_entity_poly.pdbx_seq_one_letter_code
_entity_poly.pdbx_strand_id
1 'polypeptide(L)'
;MTKWSYVKDRVKYAVAVCNFKQDGPHRLHLTVGETVHILQEKEDWFYGCSTKNKSLWGIFPKTYVSVKESIVDKTGPHEAIIPREPPIVQEITSVIREWGVIWKQLYVNGELEFEVIRNMMYELIEWRRKIMSELCLWKCYFRFGSCCKWDEHGNMLNPDITSTIDLYRAHESATQRIKLMANNSVDDEDNRNQKSLSMYVHSFYVTVKNFVCRIGDDADLLMTLYDAKEGRCISENYLVKWSKEGLAKKIWNNLIIYEFYLLI
;
A
#
# COMPACT_ATOMS: atom_id res chain seq x y z
N MET A 1 -33.15 19.40 -3.55
CA MET A 1 -32.81 17.96 -3.49
C MET A 1 -31.55 17.71 -4.29
N THR A 2 -30.48 17.31 -3.62
CA THR A 2 -29.22 16.82 -4.19
C THR A 2 -29.49 15.59 -5.07
N LYS A 3 -29.13 15.70 -6.34
CA LYS A 3 -29.22 14.60 -7.32
C LYS A 3 -28.04 13.65 -7.14
N TRP A 4 -28.20 12.38 -7.53
CA TRP A 4 -27.08 11.44 -7.63
C TRP A 4 -26.10 11.92 -8.71
N SER A 5 -24.80 11.87 -8.40
CA SER A 5 -23.72 12.23 -9.31
C SER A 5 -22.79 11.06 -9.56
N TYR A 6 -22.32 10.89 -10.78
CA TYR A 6 -21.32 9.86 -11.11
C TYR A 6 -20.00 10.14 -10.38
N VAL A 7 -19.40 9.09 -9.85
CA VAL A 7 -18.12 9.20 -9.14
C VAL A 7 -16.95 9.31 -10.12
N LYS A 8 -15.88 9.96 -9.66
CA LYS A 8 -14.60 10.02 -10.39
C LYS A 8 -13.96 8.62 -10.45
N ASP A 9 -13.17 8.36 -11.48
CA ASP A 9 -12.52 7.04 -11.72
C ASP A 9 -11.73 6.52 -10.50
N ARG A 10 -11.09 7.41 -9.74
CA ARG A 10 -10.34 7.08 -8.50
C ARG A 10 -11.19 6.55 -7.34
N VAL A 11 -12.52 6.64 -7.42
CA VAL A 11 -13.48 6.27 -6.36
C VAL A 11 -14.30 5.04 -6.75
N LYS A 12 -14.12 4.50 -7.95
CA LYS A 12 -14.96 3.42 -8.48
C LYS A 12 -14.74 2.06 -7.82
N TYR A 13 -13.68 1.91 -7.04
CA TYR A 13 -13.36 0.67 -6.33
C TYR A 13 -13.24 0.91 -4.83
N ALA A 14 -13.95 0.12 -4.04
CA ALA A 14 -13.87 0.17 -2.59
C ALA A 14 -14.00 -1.21 -1.94
N VAL A 15 -13.59 -1.29 -0.68
CA VAL A 15 -13.69 -2.50 0.15
C VAL A 15 -14.50 -2.19 1.40
N ALA A 16 -15.48 -3.02 1.71
CA ALA A 16 -16.25 -2.90 2.94
C ALA A 16 -15.36 -3.07 4.17
N VAL A 17 -15.36 -2.08 5.06
CA VAL A 17 -14.63 -2.11 6.33
C VAL A 17 -15.51 -2.54 7.50
N CYS A 18 -16.83 -2.47 7.33
CA CYS A 18 -17.83 -2.88 8.30
C CYS A 18 -18.93 -3.71 7.62
N ASN A 19 -19.58 -4.58 8.39
CA ASN A 19 -20.77 -5.27 7.92
C ASN A 19 -21.91 -4.27 7.84
N PHE A 20 -22.58 -4.19 6.68
CA PHE A 20 -23.77 -3.38 6.50
C PHE A 20 -24.96 -4.30 6.20
N LYS A 21 -25.86 -4.41 7.17
CA LYS A 21 -27.11 -5.15 7.02
C LYS A 21 -28.24 -4.29 7.57
N GLN A 22 -28.99 -3.71 6.65
CA GLN A 22 -30.16 -2.92 6.98
C GLN A 22 -31.28 -3.31 6.02
N ASP A 23 -32.48 -3.51 6.57
CA ASP A 23 -33.66 -3.76 5.78
C ASP A 23 -34.18 -2.43 5.22
N GLY A 24 -34.37 -2.40 3.91
CA GLY A 24 -34.83 -1.20 3.21
C GLY A 24 -34.72 -1.35 1.70
N PRO A 25 -35.47 -0.52 0.94
CA PRO A 25 -35.45 -0.59 -0.51
C PRO A 25 -34.06 -0.30 -1.04
N HIS A 26 -33.63 -1.13 -1.98
CA HIS A 26 -32.36 -1.01 -2.71
C HIS A 26 -31.11 -0.96 -1.82
N ARG A 27 -31.17 -1.44 -0.56
CA ARG A 27 -29.99 -1.52 0.32
C ARG A 27 -29.13 -2.71 -0.09
N LEU A 28 -27.88 -2.46 -0.45
CA LEU A 28 -26.93 -3.53 -0.77
C LEU A 28 -26.28 -3.99 0.52
N HIS A 29 -26.51 -5.24 0.93
CA HIS A 29 -25.83 -5.80 2.10
C HIS A 29 -24.35 -6.01 1.81
N LEU A 30 -23.49 -5.59 2.75
CA LEU A 30 -22.04 -5.71 2.63
C LEU A 30 -21.49 -6.54 3.78
N THR A 31 -20.54 -7.42 3.47
CA THR A 31 -19.75 -8.12 4.47
C THR A 31 -18.35 -7.50 4.55
N VAL A 32 -17.74 -7.41 5.73
CA VAL A 32 -16.35 -6.94 5.90
C VAL A 32 -15.43 -7.64 4.91
N GLY A 33 -14.60 -6.86 4.23
CA GLY A 33 -13.65 -7.33 3.22
C GLY A 33 -14.25 -7.57 1.84
N GLU A 34 -15.56 -7.44 1.65
CA GLU A 34 -16.20 -7.51 0.34
C GLU A 34 -15.81 -6.31 -0.52
N THR A 35 -15.55 -6.56 -1.81
CA THR A 35 -15.15 -5.51 -2.75
C THR A 35 -16.36 -5.08 -3.55
N VAL A 36 -16.50 -3.78 -3.78
CA VAL A 36 -17.65 -3.17 -4.45
C VAL A 36 -17.21 -2.22 -5.56
N HIS A 37 -18.04 -2.13 -6.60
CA HIS A 37 -17.93 -1.13 -7.64
C HIS A 37 -18.90 0.01 -7.36
N ILE A 38 -18.40 1.24 -7.36
CA ILE A 38 -19.19 2.45 -7.11
C ILE A 38 -19.45 3.15 -8.43
N LEU A 39 -20.72 3.43 -8.72
CA LEU A 39 -21.13 4.15 -9.93
C LEU A 39 -21.49 5.61 -9.62
N GLN A 40 -22.28 5.81 -8.56
CA GLN A 40 -22.77 7.13 -8.19
C GLN A 40 -22.62 7.37 -6.69
N GLU A 41 -22.61 8.64 -6.32
CA GLU A 41 -22.63 9.09 -4.95
C GLU A 41 -23.71 10.15 -4.74
N LYS A 42 -24.23 10.19 -3.52
CA LYS A 42 -25.12 11.24 -3.03
C LYS A 42 -24.92 11.39 -1.52
N GLU A 43 -24.49 12.57 -1.10
CA GLU A 43 -24.26 12.89 0.33
C GLU A 43 -23.39 11.79 0.97
N ASP A 44 -23.94 11.04 1.94
CA ASP A 44 -23.26 9.98 2.68
C ASP A 44 -23.50 8.57 2.11
N TRP A 45 -24.06 8.47 0.91
CA TRP A 45 -24.38 7.20 0.26
C TRP A 45 -23.63 7.03 -1.06
N PHE A 46 -23.22 5.79 -1.31
CA PHE A 46 -22.80 5.29 -2.61
C PHE A 46 -23.90 4.43 -3.22
N TYR A 47 -23.95 4.39 -4.54
CA TYR A 47 -24.74 3.45 -5.33
C TYR A 47 -23.79 2.63 -6.20
N GLY A 48 -23.95 1.31 -6.15
CA GLY A 48 -22.99 0.39 -6.72
C GLY A 48 -23.44 -1.07 -6.66
N CYS A 49 -22.52 -1.98 -6.98
CA CYS A 49 -22.76 -3.41 -6.93
C CYS A 49 -21.56 -4.16 -6.31
N SER A 50 -21.82 -5.37 -5.82
CA SER A 50 -20.75 -6.26 -5.35
C SER A 50 -19.96 -6.82 -6.53
N THR A 51 -18.64 -6.92 -6.39
CA THR A 51 -17.79 -7.59 -7.41
C THR A 51 -18.11 -9.07 -7.55
N LYS A 52 -18.57 -9.71 -6.47
CA LYS A 52 -18.99 -11.12 -6.45
C LYS A 52 -20.30 -11.33 -7.19
N ASN A 53 -21.21 -10.35 -7.10
CA ASN A 53 -22.51 -10.40 -7.74
C ASN A 53 -22.82 -9.07 -8.45
N LYS A 54 -22.39 -8.97 -9.71
CA LYS A 54 -22.58 -7.78 -10.56
C LYS A 54 -24.03 -7.53 -10.96
N SER A 55 -24.94 -8.48 -10.72
CA SER A 55 -26.37 -8.33 -11.04
C SER A 55 -27.14 -7.54 -9.97
N LEU A 56 -26.64 -7.53 -8.73
CA LEU A 56 -27.32 -6.89 -7.61
C LEU A 56 -26.76 -5.48 -7.39
N TRP A 57 -27.57 -4.48 -7.73
CA TRP A 57 -27.26 -3.07 -7.52
C TRP A 57 -28.02 -2.52 -6.32
N GLY A 58 -27.37 -1.66 -5.55
CA GLY A 58 -27.98 -1.02 -4.41
C GLY A 58 -27.12 0.08 -3.81
N ILE A 59 -27.64 0.68 -2.75
CA ILE A 59 -26.99 1.75 -2.02
C ILE A 59 -26.40 1.26 -0.70
N PHE A 60 -25.29 1.86 -0.32
CA PHE A 60 -24.59 1.60 0.94
C PHE A 60 -23.90 2.87 1.44
N PRO A 61 -23.71 3.04 2.76
CA PRO A 61 -23.11 4.26 3.29
C PRO A 61 -21.62 4.36 2.95
N LYS A 62 -21.15 5.59 2.70
CA LYS A 62 -19.74 5.87 2.42
C LYS A 62 -18.81 5.45 3.56
N THR A 63 -19.26 5.61 4.80
CA THR A 63 -18.50 5.30 6.02
C THR A 63 -18.24 3.80 6.21
N TYR A 64 -18.96 2.93 5.52
CA TYR A 64 -18.83 1.47 5.63
C TYR A 64 -17.84 0.89 4.63
N VAL A 65 -17.30 1.71 3.73
CA VAL A 65 -16.36 1.29 2.70
C VAL A 65 -15.12 2.17 2.70
N SER A 66 -13.97 1.56 2.40
CA SER A 66 -12.70 2.24 2.18
C SER A 66 -12.37 2.19 0.69
N VAL A 67 -12.25 3.36 0.08
CA VAL A 67 -11.90 3.52 -1.34
C VAL A 67 -10.46 3.09 -1.55
N LYS A 68 -10.22 2.26 -2.56
CA LYS A 68 -8.89 1.77 -2.93
C LYS A 68 -8.53 2.19 -4.34
N GLU A 69 -7.23 2.35 -4.60
CA GLU A 69 -6.76 2.68 -5.95
C GLU A 69 -7.06 1.54 -6.94
N SER A 70 -7.63 1.92 -8.08
CA SER A 70 -7.91 1.04 -9.21
C SER A 70 -7.54 1.70 -10.52
N ILE A 71 -7.18 0.87 -11.51
CA ILE A 71 -7.07 1.26 -12.90
C ILE A 71 -8.44 1.05 -13.53
N VAL A 72 -8.94 2.08 -14.18
CA VAL A 72 -10.19 2.03 -14.93
C VAL A 72 -9.85 1.91 -16.40
N ASP A 73 -10.09 0.73 -16.95
CA ASP A 73 -9.92 0.45 -18.37
C ASP A 73 -11.24 0.64 -19.11
N LYS A 74 -11.22 1.52 -20.10
CA LYS A 74 -12.37 1.90 -20.96
C LYS A 74 -12.18 1.43 -22.40
N THR A 75 -11.17 0.62 -22.69
CA THR A 75 -10.86 0.17 -24.06
C THR A 75 -11.85 -0.89 -24.57
N GLY A 76 -12.49 -1.63 -23.67
CA GLY A 76 -13.52 -2.62 -24.00
C GLY A 76 -14.94 -2.05 -24.13
N PRO A 77 -15.93 -2.89 -24.53
CA PRO A 77 -17.34 -2.51 -24.59
C PRO A 77 -17.95 -2.20 -23.20
N HIS A 78 -17.27 -2.62 -22.13
CA HIS A 78 -17.65 -2.34 -20.76
C HIS A 78 -16.46 -1.83 -19.96
N GLU A 79 -16.72 -0.90 -19.04
CA GLU A 79 -15.71 -0.37 -18.14
C GLU A 79 -15.21 -1.47 -17.18
N ALA A 80 -13.91 -1.77 -17.25
CA ALA A 80 -13.25 -2.72 -16.36
C ALA A 80 -12.52 -1.97 -15.24
N ILE A 81 -12.83 -2.33 -13.99
CA ILE A 81 -12.19 -1.76 -12.80
C ILE A 81 -11.21 -2.80 -12.28
N ILE A 82 -9.92 -2.51 -12.41
CA ILE A 82 -8.83 -3.42 -12.05
C ILE A 82 -8.16 -2.89 -10.78
N PRO A 83 -8.16 -3.63 -9.66
CA PRO A 83 -7.45 -3.21 -8.46
C PRO A 83 -5.96 -3.04 -8.73
N ARG A 84 -5.33 -2.01 -8.14
CA ARG A 84 -3.86 -1.84 -8.22
C ARG A 84 -3.06 -2.79 -7.31
N GLU A 85 -3.75 -3.63 -6.55
CA GLU A 85 -3.12 -4.70 -5.78
C GLU A 85 -2.52 -5.73 -6.75
N PRO A 86 -1.27 -6.19 -6.51
CA PRO A 86 -0.63 -7.16 -7.38
C PRO A 86 -1.46 -8.45 -7.51
N PRO A 87 -1.45 -9.13 -8.67
CA PRO A 87 -2.21 -10.36 -8.88
C PRO A 87 -1.99 -11.41 -7.79
N ILE A 88 -0.74 -11.61 -7.35
CA ILE A 88 -0.40 -12.57 -6.29
C ILE A 88 -1.11 -12.26 -4.95
N VAL A 89 -1.32 -10.98 -4.63
CA VAL A 89 -2.06 -10.59 -3.41
C VAL A 89 -3.55 -10.92 -3.56
N GLN A 90 -4.10 -10.77 -4.76
CA GLN A 90 -5.49 -11.13 -5.06
C GLN A 90 -5.68 -12.64 -4.97
N GLU A 91 -4.77 -13.43 -5.54
CA GLU A 91 -4.78 -14.90 -5.47
C GLU A 91 -4.72 -15.40 -4.03
N ILE A 92 -3.74 -14.93 -3.24
CA ILE A 92 -3.64 -15.31 -1.82
C ILE A 92 -4.94 -14.95 -1.08
N THR A 93 -5.53 -13.79 -1.37
CA THR A 93 -6.81 -13.38 -0.76
C THR A 93 -7.96 -14.30 -1.15
N SER A 94 -8.01 -14.77 -2.40
CA SER A 94 -9.02 -15.72 -2.88
C SER A 94 -8.86 -17.09 -2.23
N VAL A 95 -7.63 -17.63 -2.16
CA VAL A 95 -7.33 -18.92 -1.51
C VAL A 95 -7.76 -18.89 -0.04
N ILE A 96 -7.41 -17.82 0.70
CA ILE A 96 -7.82 -17.66 2.11
C ILE A 96 -9.35 -17.66 2.25
N ARG A 97 -10.09 -17.07 1.31
CA ARG A 97 -11.56 -17.05 1.35
C ARG A 97 -12.17 -18.43 1.10
N GLU A 98 -11.65 -19.15 0.10
CA GLU A 98 -12.08 -20.51 -0.22
C GLU A 98 -11.79 -21.46 0.94
N TRP A 99 -10.58 -21.40 1.49
CA TRP A 99 -10.17 -22.20 2.64
C TRP A 99 -10.94 -21.82 3.90
N GLY A 100 -11.32 -20.56 4.07
CA GLY A 100 -12.18 -20.13 5.17
C GLY A 100 -13.56 -20.79 5.18
N VAL A 101 -14.09 -21.20 4.03
CA VAL A 101 -15.34 -21.98 3.96
C VAL A 101 -15.10 -23.42 4.40
N ILE A 102 -14.05 -24.06 3.88
CA ILE A 102 -13.67 -25.44 4.21
C ILE A 102 -13.33 -25.54 5.71
N TRP A 103 -12.55 -24.60 6.23
CA TRP A 103 -12.14 -24.52 7.62
C TRP A 103 -13.33 -24.49 8.59
N LYS A 104 -14.38 -23.72 8.25
CA LYS A 104 -15.63 -23.70 9.03
C LYS A 104 -16.36 -25.05 9.00
N GLN A 105 -16.36 -25.74 7.85
CA GLN A 105 -16.98 -27.06 7.74
C GLN A 105 -16.23 -28.09 8.59
N LEU A 106 -14.89 -28.10 8.53
CA LEU A 106 -14.07 -28.99 9.36
C LEU A 106 -14.31 -28.77 10.86
N TYR A 107 -14.46 -27.51 11.29
CA TYR A 107 -14.79 -27.19 12.67
C TYR A 107 -16.12 -27.80 13.12
N VAL A 108 -17.18 -27.64 12.30
CA VAL A 108 -18.52 -28.15 12.62
C VAL A 108 -18.53 -29.68 12.63
N ASN A 109 -17.76 -30.31 11.74
CA ASN A 109 -17.68 -31.76 11.62
C ASN A 109 -16.73 -32.41 12.65
N GLY A 110 -15.91 -31.62 13.34
CA GLY A 110 -14.97 -32.10 14.35
C GLY A 110 -13.71 -32.79 13.79
N GLU A 111 -13.34 -32.46 12.55
CA GLU A 111 -12.21 -33.09 11.86
C GLU A 111 -10.85 -32.57 12.37
N LEU A 112 -9.85 -33.44 12.43
CA LEU A 112 -8.51 -33.12 12.97
C LEU A 112 -7.72 -32.17 12.05
N GLU A 113 -8.02 -32.18 10.76
CA GLU A 113 -7.42 -31.35 9.72
C GLU A 113 -7.72 -29.85 9.91
N PHE A 114 -8.70 -29.51 10.76
CA PHE A 114 -9.03 -28.13 11.13
C PHE A 114 -7.80 -27.32 11.54
N GLU A 115 -6.94 -27.92 12.36
CA GLU A 115 -5.75 -27.26 12.91
C GLU A 115 -4.68 -27.03 11.83
N VAL A 116 -4.54 -27.99 10.92
CA VAL A 116 -3.59 -27.91 9.80
C VAL A 116 -3.97 -26.77 8.86
N ILE A 117 -5.24 -26.72 8.43
CA ILE A 117 -5.73 -25.64 7.55
C ILE A 117 -5.60 -24.29 8.24
N ARG A 118 -5.91 -24.19 9.54
CA ARG A 118 -5.76 -22.95 10.30
C ARG A 118 -4.34 -22.40 10.24
N ASN A 119 -3.35 -23.25 10.48
CA ASN A 119 -1.94 -22.85 10.50
C ASN A 119 -1.46 -22.41 9.11
N MET A 120 -1.82 -23.16 8.06
CA MET A 120 -1.49 -22.78 6.69
C MET A 120 -2.18 -21.45 6.27
N MET A 121 -3.42 -21.21 6.70
CA MET A 121 -4.09 -19.92 6.47
C MET A 121 -3.37 -18.76 7.16
N TYR A 122 -2.88 -18.95 8.39
CA TYR A 122 -2.08 -17.93 9.08
C TYR A 122 -0.76 -17.64 8.37
N GLU A 123 -0.07 -18.67 7.87
CA GLU A 123 1.12 -18.47 7.06
C GLU A 123 0.81 -17.66 5.80
N LEU A 124 -0.25 -18.01 5.06
CA LEU A 124 -0.66 -17.25 3.87
C LEU A 124 -0.98 -15.78 4.18
N ILE A 125 -1.63 -15.50 5.31
CA ILE A 125 -1.90 -14.12 5.77
C ILE A 125 -0.58 -13.39 6.03
N GLU A 126 0.39 -14.04 6.66
CA GLU A 126 1.70 -13.46 6.95
C GLU A 126 2.52 -13.21 5.68
N TRP A 127 2.51 -14.15 4.72
CA TRP A 127 3.11 -13.96 3.39
C TRP A 127 2.46 -12.80 2.64
N ARG A 128 1.13 -12.70 2.67
CA ARG A 128 0.40 -11.57 2.09
C ARG A 128 0.83 -10.24 2.69
N ARG A 129 1.01 -10.20 4.02
CA ARG A 129 1.47 -9.01 4.74
C ARG A 129 2.88 -8.60 4.30
N LYS A 130 3.81 -9.55 4.21
CA LYS A 130 5.20 -9.32 3.77
C LYS A 130 5.28 -8.80 2.33
N ILE A 131 4.57 -9.45 1.41
CA ILE A 131 4.51 -9.04 0.01
C ILE A 131 4.00 -7.60 -0.10
N MET A 132 2.92 -7.28 0.63
CA MET A 132 2.39 -5.91 0.65
C MET A 132 3.36 -4.89 1.25
N SER A 133 4.08 -5.22 2.33
CA SER A 133 5.08 -4.31 2.90
C SER A 133 6.26 -4.09 1.96
N GLU A 134 6.80 -5.15 1.37
CA GLU A 134 7.92 -5.05 0.44
C GLU A 134 7.52 -4.26 -0.80
N LEU A 135 6.36 -4.54 -1.40
CA LEU A 135 5.88 -3.76 -2.54
C LEU A 135 5.60 -2.30 -2.22
N CYS A 136 5.20 -1.98 -0.99
CA CYS A 136 5.13 -0.59 -0.54
C CYS A 136 6.52 0.06 -0.53
N LEU A 137 7.56 -0.65 -0.07
CA LEU A 137 8.95 -0.19 -0.12
C LEU A 137 9.41 0.02 -1.57
N TRP A 138 9.17 -0.95 -2.46
CA TRP A 138 9.53 -0.84 -3.89
C TRP A 138 8.76 0.30 -4.59
N LYS A 139 7.46 0.46 -4.33
CA LYS A 139 6.65 1.56 -4.87
C LYS A 139 7.12 2.91 -4.34
N CYS A 140 7.54 3.00 -3.07
CA CYS A 140 8.13 4.22 -2.53
C CYS A 140 9.48 4.49 -3.21
N TYR A 141 10.38 3.51 -3.29
CA TYR A 141 11.67 3.64 -3.97
C TYR A 141 11.54 4.12 -5.43
N PHE A 142 10.52 3.62 -6.15
CA PHE A 142 10.25 4.04 -7.53
C PHE A 142 9.58 5.41 -7.61
N ARG A 143 8.62 5.71 -6.72
CA ARG A 143 7.88 7.00 -6.70
C ARG A 143 8.71 8.17 -6.16
N PHE A 144 9.76 7.88 -5.38
CA PHE A 144 10.68 8.85 -4.81
C PHE A 144 12.00 9.00 -5.59
N GLY A 145 12.12 8.38 -6.78
CA GLY A 145 12.98 8.92 -7.83
C GLY A 145 14.36 8.29 -8.05
N SER A 146 14.62 7.07 -7.59
CA SER A 146 15.95 6.45 -7.81
C SER A 146 16.07 5.57 -9.06
N CYS A 147 15.04 5.43 -9.92
CA CYS A 147 15.22 4.71 -11.20
C CYS A 147 14.27 5.07 -12.36
N CYS A 148 13.56 6.20 -12.31
CA CYS A 148 12.85 6.70 -13.49
C CYS A 148 13.89 7.25 -14.47
N LYS A 149 14.50 6.37 -15.27
CA LYS A 149 15.37 6.78 -16.36
C LYS A 149 14.45 7.25 -17.49
N TRP A 150 14.50 8.54 -17.74
CA TRP A 150 13.78 9.16 -18.85
C TRP A 150 14.56 8.91 -20.14
N ASP A 151 13.86 8.64 -21.24
CA ASP A 151 14.49 8.67 -22.57
C ASP A 151 14.93 10.10 -22.93
N GLU A 152 15.63 10.27 -24.05
CA GLU A 152 16.06 11.59 -24.56
C GLU A 152 14.88 12.49 -24.97
N HIS A 153 13.64 11.99 -24.89
CA HIS A 153 12.41 12.68 -25.26
C HIS A 153 11.49 12.92 -24.05
N GLY A 154 11.94 12.61 -22.82
CA GLY A 154 11.19 12.87 -21.59
C GLY A 154 10.11 11.83 -21.25
N ASN A 155 10.11 10.66 -21.90
CA ASN A 155 9.18 9.57 -21.56
C ASN A 155 9.76 8.65 -20.48
N MET A 156 8.89 8.12 -19.63
CA MET A 156 9.26 7.19 -18.57
C MET A 156 9.58 5.81 -19.18
N LEU A 157 10.84 5.37 -19.12
CA LEU A 157 11.24 4.05 -19.63
C LEU A 157 10.68 2.95 -18.74
N ASN A 158 9.94 2.00 -19.34
CA ASN A 158 9.42 0.84 -18.64
C ASN A 158 10.52 -0.25 -18.56
N PRO A 159 11.00 -0.62 -17.36
CA PRO A 159 12.08 -1.60 -17.19
C PRO A 159 11.70 -3.02 -17.61
N ASP A 160 10.41 -3.35 -17.73
CA ASP A 160 9.95 -4.69 -18.17
C ASP A 160 9.99 -4.85 -19.71
N ILE A 161 10.15 -3.74 -20.44
CA ILE A 161 10.12 -3.71 -21.92
C ILE A 161 11.46 -3.23 -22.50
N THR A 162 12.25 -2.50 -21.71
CA THR A 162 13.51 -1.88 -22.14
C THR A 162 14.69 -2.79 -21.85
N SER A 163 15.53 -3.07 -22.84
CA SER A 163 16.74 -3.89 -22.68
C SER A 163 17.68 -3.32 -21.63
N THR A 164 18.35 -4.19 -20.86
CA THR A 164 19.34 -3.81 -19.83
C THR A 164 20.43 -2.89 -20.38
N ILE A 165 20.80 -3.05 -21.65
CA ILE A 165 21.81 -2.24 -22.34
C ILE A 165 21.29 -0.82 -22.59
N ASP A 166 20.05 -0.68 -23.03
CA ASP A 166 19.43 0.63 -23.30
C ASP A 166 19.18 1.39 -21.98
N LEU A 167 18.82 0.66 -20.93
CA LEU A 167 18.68 1.19 -19.57
C LEU A 167 20.02 1.67 -19.00
N TYR A 168 21.14 1.03 -19.35
CA TYR A 168 22.48 1.45 -18.98
C TYR A 168 22.89 2.72 -19.74
N ARG A 169 22.67 2.77 -21.05
CA ARG A 169 22.97 3.96 -21.88
C ARG A 169 22.17 5.19 -21.45
N ALA A 170 20.88 5.03 -21.17
CA ALA A 170 20.04 6.12 -20.66
C ALA A 170 20.55 6.67 -19.31
N HIS A 171 21.06 5.79 -18.44
CA HIS A 171 21.67 6.17 -17.17
C HIS A 171 22.98 6.92 -17.35
N GLU A 172 23.85 6.42 -18.24
CA GLU A 172 25.12 7.04 -18.54
C GLU A 172 24.92 8.45 -19.12
N SER A 173 24.01 8.61 -20.08
CA SER A 173 23.62 9.91 -20.64
C SER A 173 23.02 10.85 -19.59
N ALA A 174 22.14 10.35 -18.72
CA ALA A 174 21.56 11.16 -17.63
C ALA A 174 22.62 11.60 -16.62
N THR A 175 23.53 10.71 -16.25
CA THR A 175 24.64 10.99 -15.33
C THR A 175 25.61 12.01 -15.92
N GLN A 176 25.88 11.93 -17.23
CA GLN A 176 26.71 12.91 -17.94
C GLN A 176 26.04 14.28 -18.00
N ARG A 177 24.73 14.36 -18.27
CA ARG A 177 23.97 15.62 -18.23
C ARG A 177 24.02 16.28 -16.85
N ILE A 178 23.86 15.50 -15.79
CA ILE A 178 23.94 16.00 -14.40
C ILE A 178 25.35 16.53 -14.09
N LYS A 179 26.41 15.83 -14.54
CA LYS A 179 27.79 16.31 -14.38
C LYS A 179 28.09 17.59 -15.16
N LEU A 180 27.56 17.71 -16.38
CA LEU A 180 27.71 18.92 -17.19
C LEU A 180 26.98 20.12 -16.57
N MET A 181 25.78 19.91 -16.02
CA MET A 181 25.03 20.94 -15.29
C MET A 181 25.75 21.36 -13.99
N ALA A 182 26.40 20.43 -13.31
CA ALA A 182 27.21 20.74 -12.12
C ALA A 182 28.47 21.55 -12.47
N ASN A 183 29.16 21.23 -13.56
CA ASN A 183 30.38 21.93 -13.97
C ASN A 183 30.14 23.31 -14.60
N ASN A 184 29.00 23.52 -15.27
CA ASN A 184 28.66 24.80 -15.90
C ASN A 184 28.12 25.87 -14.92
N SER A 185 28.06 25.56 -13.61
CA SER A 185 27.49 26.45 -12.59
C SER A 185 28.49 27.44 -11.97
N VAL A 186 29.66 27.65 -12.60
CA VAL A 186 30.69 28.58 -12.09
C VAL A 186 30.60 29.98 -12.73
N ASP A 187 29.84 30.21 -13.80
CA ASP A 187 30.01 31.44 -14.61
C ASP A 187 28.73 32.22 -15.02
N ASP A 188 27.59 32.09 -14.36
CA ASP A 188 26.45 32.99 -14.66
C ASP A 188 25.67 33.42 -13.41
N GLU A 189 25.83 34.71 -13.05
CA GLU A 189 25.22 35.38 -11.90
C GLU A 189 23.74 35.77 -12.10
N ASP A 190 23.11 35.55 -13.25
CA ASP A 190 21.80 36.12 -13.56
C ASP A 190 20.73 35.08 -13.97
N ASN A 191 20.16 34.35 -12.99
CA ASN A 191 18.72 34.04 -13.01
C ASN A 191 18.23 33.45 -11.68
N ARG A 192 17.94 34.33 -10.73
CA ARG A 192 17.17 34.02 -9.53
C ARG A 192 15.71 33.73 -9.91
N ASN A 193 15.37 32.47 -10.25
CA ASN A 193 14.01 31.92 -10.00
C ASN A 193 13.78 30.43 -10.25
N GLN A 194 14.82 29.62 -10.46
CA GLN A 194 14.69 28.18 -10.22
C GLN A 194 15.58 27.81 -9.05
N LYS A 195 15.00 27.79 -7.85
CA LYS A 195 15.55 26.96 -6.76
C LYS A 195 15.53 25.53 -7.28
N SER A 196 16.63 25.11 -7.89
CA SER A 196 17.05 23.73 -7.90
C SER A 196 17.05 23.31 -6.43
N LEU A 197 16.00 22.62 -6.01
CA LEU A 197 15.99 21.95 -4.73
C LEU A 197 17.10 20.90 -4.85
N SER A 198 18.30 21.22 -4.38
CA SER A 198 19.34 20.21 -4.17
C SER A 198 18.78 19.26 -3.12
N MET A 199 18.12 18.21 -3.58
CA MET A 199 17.47 17.24 -2.74
C MET A 199 18.58 16.37 -2.17
N TYR A 200 19.08 16.76 -1.00
CA TYR A 200 20.05 15.93 -0.28
C TYR A 200 19.31 14.71 0.26
N VAL A 201 19.66 13.53 -0.25
CA VAL A 201 19.19 12.27 0.31
C VAL A 201 20.05 11.98 1.54
N HIS A 202 19.44 12.08 2.72
CA HIS A 202 20.06 11.68 3.96
C HIS A 202 19.49 10.35 4.42
N SER A 203 20.33 9.31 4.46
CA SER A 203 19.96 8.01 5.02
C SER A 203 20.31 7.98 6.50
N PHE A 204 19.31 7.71 7.35
CA PHE A 204 19.53 7.56 8.78
C PHE A 204 19.52 6.08 9.15
N TYR A 205 20.63 5.62 9.74
CA TYR A 205 20.72 4.29 10.33
C TYR A 205 20.61 4.42 11.84
N VAL A 206 19.49 3.98 12.39
CA VAL A 206 19.22 4.02 13.82
C VAL A 206 19.23 2.60 14.36
N THR A 207 20.10 2.33 15.32
CA THR A 207 20.16 1.02 16.00
C THR A 207 19.97 1.20 17.48
N VAL A 208 18.92 0.59 18.02
CA VAL A 208 18.69 0.55 19.46
C VAL A 208 19.52 -0.59 20.05
N LYS A 209 20.69 -0.26 20.61
CA LYS A 209 21.63 -1.26 21.16
C LYS A 209 21.21 -1.81 22.51
N ASN A 210 20.62 -0.96 23.36
CA ASN A 210 20.17 -1.35 24.68
C ASN A 210 18.92 -0.55 25.03
N PHE A 211 17.85 -1.25 25.37
CA PHE A 211 16.60 -0.67 25.83
C PHE A 211 16.21 -1.45 27.09
N VAL A 212 16.23 -0.76 28.25
CA VAL A 212 15.91 -1.38 29.53
C VAL A 212 14.61 -0.78 30.03
N CYS A 213 13.55 -1.57 30.02
CA CYS A 213 12.27 -1.21 30.61
C CYS A 213 11.83 -2.34 31.55
N ARG A 214 11.56 -2.00 32.82
CA ARG A 214 11.04 -2.98 33.80
C ARG A 214 9.54 -3.08 33.63
N ILE A 215 9.11 -3.95 32.73
CA ILE A 215 7.71 -4.31 32.58
C ILE A 215 7.51 -5.61 33.36
N GLY A 216 6.57 -5.61 34.31
CA GLY A 216 6.30 -6.77 35.17
C GLY A 216 5.58 -7.92 34.44
N ASP A 217 4.95 -7.62 33.31
CA ASP A 217 4.15 -8.54 32.50
C ASP A 217 4.64 -8.56 31.04
N ASP A 218 4.13 -9.51 30.25
CA ASP A 218 4.36 -9.54 28.80
C ASP A 218 3.67 -8.32 28.15
N ALA A 219 4.38 -7.58 27.32
CA ALA A 219 3.90 -6.36 26.69
C ALA A 219 4.31 -6.24 25.22
N ASP A 220 3.50 -5.52 24.46
CA ASP A 220 3.79 -5.17 23.08
C ASP A 220 4.30 -3.72 23.02
N LEU A 221 5.55 -3.54 22.60
CA LEU A 221 6.17 -2.23 22.46
C LEU A 221 6.01 -1.73 21.02
N LEU A 222 5.34 -0.59 20.86
CA LEU A 222 5.22 0.09 19.58
C LEU A 222 6.27 1.22 19.53
N MET A 223 7.16 1.17 18.54
CA MET A 223 8.26 2.13 18.38
C MET A 223 8.14 2.90 17.07
N THR A 224 8.28 4.22 17.14
CA THR A 224 8.14 5.10 15.97
C THR A 224 9.09 6.29 16.12
N LEU A 225 9.76 6.68 15.04
CA LEU A 225 10.52 7.93 14.98
C LEU A 225 9.53 9.09 14.92
N TYR A 226 9.65 10.03 15.85
CA TYR A 226 8.73 11.14 16.01
C TYR A 226 9.47 12.47 15.86
N ASP A 227 8.95 13.37 15.02
CA ASP A 227 9.43 14.75 14.93
C ASP A 227 8.77 15.59 16.03
N ALA A 228 9.55 16.00 17.02
CA ALA A 228 9.06 16.85 18.10
C ALA A 228 8.73 18.28 17.65
N LYS A 229 9.32 18.77 16.55
CA LYS A 229 9.09 20.13 16.04
C LYS A 229 7.81 20.20 15.20
N GLU A 230 7.62 19.24 14.30
CA GLU A 230 6.46 19.19 13.42
C GLU A 230 5.26 18.43 14.02
N GLY A 231 5.47 17.75 15.16
CA GLY A 231 4.41 17.06 15.88
C GLY A 231 3.86 15.84 15.15
N ARG A 232 4.67 15.20 14.30
CA ARG A 232 4.25 14.06 13.46
C ARG A 232 5.22 12.89 13.52
N CYS A 233 4.68 11.69 13.36
CA CYS A 233 5.49 10.50 13.18
C CYS A 233 6.19 10.54 11.82
N ILE A 234 7.50 10.37 11.84
CA ILE A 234 8.35 10.28 10.67
C ILE A 234 8.33 8.84 10.16
N SER A 235 8.49 7.84 11.05
CA SER A 235 8.49 6.43 10.65
C SER A 235 7.15 5.73 10.76
N GLU A 236 7.07 4.55 10.15
CA GLU A 236 6.04 3.57 10.48
C GLU A 236 6.24 3.00 11.89
N ASN A 237 5.19 2.35 12.40
CA ASN A 237 5.21 1.77 13.73
C ASN A 237 5.86 0.38 13.71
N TYR A 238 6.91 0.21 14.51
CA TYR A 238 7.61 -1.05 14.70
C TYR A 238 7.14 -1.74 15.98
N LEU A 239 6.54 -2.92 15.86
CA LEU A 239 6.00 -3.69 16.98
C LEU A 239 7.02 -4.71 17.48
N VAL A 240 7.40 -4.61 18.74
CA VAL A 240 8.31 -5.54 19.43
C VAL A 240 7.58 -6.21 20.59
N LYS A 241 7.50 -7.53 20.56
CA LYS A 241 6.99 -8.30 21.70
C LYS A 241 8.04 -8.35 22.81
N TRP A 242 7.68 -7.92 24.00
CA TRP A 242 8.52 -7.87 25.19
C TRP A 242 8.03 -8.87 26.22
N SER A 243 8.84 -9.89 26.55
CA SER A 243 8.48 -10.88 27.55
C SER A 243 8.98 -10.49 28.95
N LYS A 244 8.25 -10.95 29.97
CA LYS A 244 8.57 -10.82 31.40
C LYS A 244 9.94 -11.40 31.80
N GLU A 245 10.50 -12.30 31.00
CA GLU A 245 11.80 -12.94 31.24
C GLU A 245 13.00 -12.07 30.79
N GLY A 246 12.74 -10.92 30.17
CA GLY A 246 13.78 -10.00 29.71
C GLY A 246 14.48 -10.50 28.44
N LEU A 247 14.44 -9.64 27.42
CA LEU A 247 14.98 -9.83 26.06
C LEU A 247 14.23 -10.79 25.13
N ALA A 248 13.53 -10.18 24.17
CA ALA A 248 13.29 -10.79 22.86
C ALA A 248 14.63 -11.01 22.14
N LYS A 249 15.03 -12.27 22.01
CA LYS A 249 16.25 -12.77 21.34
C LYS A 249 16.39 -12.42 19.83
N LYS A 250 15.61 -11.47 19.31
CA LYS A 250 15.52 -11.16 17.86
C LYS A 250 15.57 -9.66 17.51
N ILE A 251 16.05 -8.78 18.40
CA ILE A 251 16.26 -7.36 18.04
C ILE A 251 17.53 -7.18 17.17
N TRP A 252 18.41 -8.18 17.09
CA TRP A 252 19.76 -8.01 16.57
C TRP A 252 19.94 -7.96 15.04
N ASN A 253 18.93 -8.31 14.24
CA ASN A 253 19.20 -8.55 12.81
C ASN A 253 18.37 -7.82 11.78
N ASN A 254 17.39 -6.96 12.11
CA ASN A 254 16.70 -6.19 11.08
C ASN A 254 16.12 -4.89 11.66
N LEU A 255 16.93 -3.83 11.73
CA LEU A 255 16.39 -2.49 11.53
C LEU A 255 16.75 -2.07 10.11
N ILE A 256 15.70 -2.05 9.28
CA ILE A 256 15.72 -1.75 7.86
C ILE A 256 16.11 -0.28 7.69
N ILE A 257 16.93 -0.03 6.67
CA ILE A 257 17.35 1.30 6.20
C ILE A 257 16.08 2.09 5.84
N TYR A 258 15.89 3.26 6.45
CA TYR A 258 14.87 4.21 6.00
C TYR A 258 15.56 5.40 5.32
N GLU A 259 15.20 5.65 4.06
CA GLU A 259 15.37 6.96 3.42
C GLU A 259 14.23 7.86 3.91
N PHE A 260 14.57 8.94 4.60
CA PHE A 260 13.63 10.01 4.94
C PHE A 260 14.04 11.29 4.24
N TYR A 261 13.06 11.93 3.59
CA TYR A 261 13.20 13.26 3.03
C TYR A 261 13.06 14.28 4.17
N LEU A 262 14.20 14.75 4.69
CA LEU A 262 14.21 15.98 5.46
C LEU A 262 14.19 17.14 4.45
N LEU A 263 13.07 17.84 4.36
CA LEU A 263 13.04 19.17 3.72
C LEU A 263 13.71 20.14 4.69
N ILE A 264 14.96 20.52 4.40
CA ILE A 264 15.58 21.73 4.97
C ILE A 264 15.51 22.83 3.90
#